data_AF-A0AAW8RRB9-F1
#
_entry.id   AF-A0AAW8RRB9-F1
#
_cell.length_a   1.000
_cell.length_b   1.000
_cell.length_c   1.000
_cell.angle_alpha   90.00
_cell.angle_beta   90.00
_cell.angle_gamma   90.00
#
_symmetry.space_group_name_H-M   'P 1'
#
loop_
_entity.id
_entity.type
_entity.pdbx_description
1 polymer ?
#
loop_
_entity_poly.entity_id
_entity_poly.type
_entity_poly.pdbx_seq_one_letter_code
_entity_poly.pdbx_strand_id
1 'polypeptide(L)'
;MKIDVQLMPCEIEVVSKREKGFVVETEWVKAGLYDFFQYSEPIAPSVMVGGHPGGVVAYPMALVRLESGEFKTVNANKVRMKPEEGHK
;
A
#
# COMPACT_ATOMS: atom_id res chain seq x y z
N MET A 1 10.77 -8.96 -24.03
CA MET A 1 11.15 -9.63 -22.77
C MET A 1 9.90 -9.70 -21.90
N LYS A 2 9.22 -10.86 -21.85
CA LYS A 2 8.10 -11.05 -20.91
C LYS A 2 8.74 -11.41 -19.57
N ILE A 3 8.72 -10.49 -18.63
CA ILE A 3 9.13 -10.77 -17.25
C ILE A 3 7.90 -11.43 -16.63
N ASP A 4 7.95 -12.74 -16.44
CA ASP A 4 6.96 -13.48 -15.65
C ASP A 4 7.22 -13.16 -14.17
N VAL A 5 6.70 -12.01 -13.74
CA VAL A 5 6.70 -11.61 -12.35
C VAL A 5 5.74 -12.51 -11.58
N GLN A 6 6.26 -13.22 -10.58
CA GLN A 6 5.42 -13.99 -9.65
C GLN A 6 4.62 -13.00 -8.79
N LEU A 7 3.30 -13.04 -8.91
CA LEU A 7 2.38 -12.21 -8.12
C LEU A 7 1.62 -13.11 -7.15
N MET A 8 1.63 -12.76 -5.87
CA MET A 8 0.85 -13.48 -4.86
C MET A 8 -0.60 -12.98 -4.86
N PRO A 9 -1.61 -13.86 -4.81
CA PRO A 9 -3.00 -13.42 -4.80
C PRO A 9 -3.33 -12.67 -3.50
N CYS A 10 -3.86 -11.46 -3.63
CA CYS A 10 -4.30 -10.65 -2.51
C CYS A 10 -5.60 -9.88 -2.83
N GLU A 11 -6.16 -9.24 -1.81
CA GLU A 11 -7.17 -8.21 -1.96
C GLU A 11 -6.67 -6.90 -1.36
N ILE A 12 -7.05 -5.79 -1.97
CA ILE A 12 -6.74 -4.45 -1.48
C ILE A 12 -8.00 -3.66 -1.19
N GLU A 13 -7.94 -2.84 -0.15
CA GLU A 13 -9.02 -1.90 0.15
C GLU A 13 -8.90 -0.64 -0.71
N VAL A 14 -9.92 -0.38 -1.52
CA VAL A 14 -10.06 0.83 -2.33
C VAL A 14 -11.25 1.66 -1.86
N VAL A 15 -11.14 2.97 -2.02
CA VAL A 15 -12.24 3.89 -1.70
C VAL A 15 -13.19 3.93 -2.88
N SER A 16 -14.41 3.44 -2.69
CA SER A 16 -15.46 3.46 -3.72
C SER A 16 -16.26 4.76 -3.70
N LYS A 17 -16.47 5.36 -2.52
CA LYS A 17 -17.26 6.60 -2.38
C LYS A 17 -16.67 7.60 -1.39
N ARG A 18 -16.65 8.87 -1.80
CA ARG A 18 -16.36 10.02 -0.93
C ARG A 18 -17.53 10.99 -0.92
N GLU A 19 -17.91 11.48 0.25
CA GLU A 19 -18.90 12.57 0.39
C GLU A 19 -18.31 13.68 1.24
N LYS A 20 -18.42 14.93 0.76
CA LYS A 20 -17.88 16.11 1.45
C LYS A 20 -16.40 15.97 1.88
N GLY A 21 -15.61 15.19 1.13
CA GLY A 21 -14.20 14.92 1.42
C GLY A 21 -13.93 13.73 2.35
N PHE A 22 -14.95 13.15 2.97
CA PHE A 22 -14.83 11.99 3.84
C PHE A 22 -15.00 10.69 3.06
N VAL A 23 -14.22 9.67 3.43
CA VAL A 23 -14.42 8.30 2.94
C VAL A 23 -15.71 7.76 3.55
N VAL A 24 -16.68 7.43 2.70
CA VAL A 24 -17.99 6.91 3.13
C VAL A 24 -18.07 5.41 2.89
N GLU A 25 -17.42 4.93 1.83
CA GLU A 25 -17.51 3.53 1.44
C GLU A 25 -16.15 3.04 0.89
N THR A 26 -15.79 1.83 1.29
CA THR A 26 -14.63 1.10 0.80
C THR A 26 -15.05 -0.27 0.31
N GLU A 27 -14.31 -0.79 -0.67
CA GLU A 27 -14.51 -2.11 -1.23
C GLU A 27 -13.17 -2.86 -1.30
N TRP A 28 -13.24 -4.19 -1.22
CA TRP A 28 -12.08 -5.05 -1.38
C TRP A 28 -12.04 -5.56 -2.81
N VAL A 29 -10.96 -5.28 -3.52
CA VAL A 29 -10.76 -5.71 -4.90
C VAL A 29 -9.58 -6.64 -5.01
N LYS A 30 -9.66 -7.62 -5.92
CA LYS A 30 -8.58 -8.58 -6.16
C LYS A 30 -7.37 -7.88 -6.79
N ALA A 31 -6.19 -8.30 -6.37
CA ALA A 31 -4.93 -7.84 -6.91
C ALA A 31 -3.87 -8.95 -6.82
N GLY A 32 -2.75 -8.74 -7.53
CA GLY A 32 -1.54 -9.51 -7.38
C GLY A 32 -0.50 -8.71 -6.59
N LEU A 33 -0.13 -9.17 -5.41
CA LEU A 33 0.96 -8.60 -4.62
C LEU A 33 2.30 -8.90 -5.31
N TYR A 34 3.07 -7.85 -5.58
CA TYR A 34 4.45 -7.95 -6.05
C TYR A 34 5.39 -8.13 -4.86
N ASP A 35 5.41 -7.15 -3.95
CA ASP A 35 6.27 -7.17 -2.76
C ASP A 35 5.84 -6.08 -1.76
N PHE A 36 6.38 -6.16 -0.55
CA PHE A 36 6.35 -5.10 0.44
C PHE A 36 7.67 -4.34 0.44
N PHE A 37 7.59 -3.03 0.63
CA PHE A 37 8.77 -2.18 0.79
C PHE A 37 8.50 -1.08 1.79
N GLN A 38 9.57 -0.50 2.32
CA GLN A 38 9.46 0.64 3.22
C GLN A 38 9.54 1.94 2.42
N TYR A 39 8.50 2.76 2.49
CA TYR A 39 8.61 4.16 2.09
C TYR A 39 9.20 4.95 3.26
N SER A 40 10.15 5.83 2.97
CA SER A 40 10.75 6.71 3.97
C SER A 40 10.91 8.12 3.43
N GLU A 41 10.45 9.10 4.19
CA GLU A 41 10.59 10.51 3.86
C GLU A 41 11.31 11.24 5.00
N PRO A 42 12.47 11.86 4.73
CA PRO A 42 13.16 12.68 5.71
C PRO A 42 12.33 13.91 6.09
N ILE A 43 12.24 14.19 7.37
CA ILE A 43 11.68 15.44 7.91
C ILE A 43 12.86 16.31 8.34
N ALA A 44 13.00 17.46 7.69
CA ALA A 44 14.05 18.41 8.04
C ALA A 44 13.85 18.95 9.47
N PRO A 45 14.95 19.21 10.20
CA PRO A 45 14.87 19.88 11.49
C PRO A 45 14.23 21.27 11.35
N SER A 46 13.54 21.69 12.40
CA SER A 46 13.08 23.07 12.51
C SER A 46 14.26 24.02 12.72
N VAL A 47 14.23 25.16 12.05
CA VAL A 47 15.23 26.23 12.19
C VAL A 47 15.04 27.06 13.46
N MET A 48 13.96 26.86 14.21
CA MET A 48 13.64 27.62 15.42
C MET A 48 14.37 27.06 16.65
N VAL A 49 14.81 27.95 17.55
CA VAL A 49 15.37 27.55 18.85
C VAL A 49 14.32 26.79 19.66
N GLY A 50 14.63 25.56 20.04
CA GLY A 50 13.70 24.65 20.72
C GLY A 50 12.73 23.90 19.80
N GLY A 51 12.90 23.98 18.48
CA GLY A 51 12.08 23.29 17.49
C GLY A 51 12.35 21.78 17.37
N HIS A 52 11.49 21.08 16.63
CA HIS A 52 11.63 19.65 16.36
C HIS A 52 12.98 19.31 15.69
N PRO A 53 13.72 18.29 16.16
CA PRO A 53 15.05 17.95 15.66
C PRO A 53 15.08 17.31 14.26
N GLY A 54 13.93 17.21 13.58
CA GLY A 54 13.82 16.45 12.34
C GLY A 54 13.68 14.96 12.63
N GLY A 55 13.71 14.16 11.58
CA GLY A 55 13.63 12.71 11.69
C GLY A 55 13.31 12.05 10.35
N VAL A 56 12.72 10.87 10.42
CA VAL A 56 12.25 10.14 9.25
C VAL A 56 10.87 9.61 9.56
N VAL A 57 9.91 9.85 8.68
CA VAL A 57 8.65 9.11 8.66
C VAL A 57 8.85 7.92 7.74
N ALA A 58 8.79 6.72 8.30
CA ALA A 58 8.87 5.48 7.55
C ALA A 58 7.60 4.66 7.79
N TYR A 59 7.06 4.07 6.72
CA TYR A 59 5.91 3.18 6.80
C TYR A 59 5.95 2.09 5.72
N PRO A 60 5.44 0.89 6.03
CA PRO A 60 5.38 -0.20 5.08
C PRO A 60 4.32 0.06 4.01
N MET A 61 4.70 -0.18 2.77
CA MET A 61 3.87 -0.10 1.58
C MET A 61 3.91 -1.42 0.84
N ALA A 62 2.86 -1.70 0.08
CA ALA A 62 2.78 -2.85 -0.81
C ALA A 62 2.67 -2.37 -2.25
N LEU A 63 3.46 -2.98 -3.14
CA LEU A 63 3.30 -2.82 -4.58
C LEU A 63 2.38 -3.93 -5.07
N VAL A 64 1.26 -3.55 -5.67
CA VAL A 64 0.24 -4.50 -6.17
C VAL A 64 -0.04 -4.23 -7.64
N ARG A 65 -0.44 -5.27 -8.36
CA ARG A 65 -0.94 -5.19 -9.74
C ARG A 65 -2.44 -5.45 -9.73
N LEU A 66 -3.20 -4.50 -10.26
CA LEU A 66 -4.65 -4.62 -10.42
C LEU A 66 -4.99 -5.56 -11.58
N GLU A 67 -6.24 -6.04 -11.63
CA GLU A 67 -6.74 -6.83 -12.77
C GLU A 67 -6.68 -6.05 -14.10
N SER A 68 -6.73 -4.72 -14.06
CA SER A 68 -6.51 -3.85 -15.23
C SER A 68 -5.08 -3.94 -15.79
N GLY A 69 -4.15 -4.53 -15.04
CA GLY A 69 -2.73 -4.62 -15.38
C GLY A 69 -1.87 -3.48 -14.83
N GLU A 70 -2.49 -2.44 -14.24
CA GLU A 70 -1.82 -1.29 -13.62
C GLU A 70 -1.14 -1.67 -12.30
N PHE A 71 0.05 -1.12 -12.06
CA PHE A 71 0.73 -1.22 -10.77
C PHE A 71 0.37 -0.04 -9.88
N LYS A 72 0.09 -0.32 -8.60
CA LYS A 72 -0.28 0.67 -7.61
C LYS A 72 0.42 0.39 -6.28
N THR A 73 0.82 1.47 -5.61
CA THR A 73 1.33 1.38 -4.25
C THR A 73 0.20 1.64 -3.26
N VAL A 74 0.02 0.73 -2.30
CA VAL A 74 -0.99 0.86 -1.24
C VAL A 74 -0.34 0.72 0.13
N ASN A 75 -0.96 1.30 1.16
CA ASN A 75 -0.52 1.08 2.54
C ASN A 75 -0.62 -0.42 2.87
N ALA A 76 0.41 -0.98 3.51
CA ALA A 76 0.44 -2.42 3.82
C ALA A 76 -0.77 -2.89 4.65
N ASN A 77 -1.33 -2.02 5.51
CA ASN A 77 -2.53 -2.31 6.31
C ASN A 77 -3.81 -2.46 5.47
N LYS A 78 -3.78 -2.03 4.20
CA LYS A 78 -4.89 -2.15 3.25
C LYS A 78 -4.77 -3.37 2.35
N VAL A 79 -3.88 -4.30 2.67
CA VAL A 79 -3.68 -5.54 1.92
C VAL A 79 -4.12 -6.72 2.77
N ARG A 80 -4.92 -7.61 2.18
CA ARG A 80 -5.29 -8.90 2.76
C ARG A 80 -4.75 -10.01 1.87
N MET A 81 -3.92 -10.86 2.44
CA MET A 81 -3.51 -12.09 1.76
C MET A 81 -4.69 -13.07 1.78
N LYS A 82 -4.94 -13.74 0.66
CA LYS A 82 -5.83 -14.91 0.69
C LYS A 82 -5.03 -16.09 1.23
N PRO A 83 -5.56 -16.85 2.19
CA PRO A 83 -4.94 -18.12 2.56
C PRO A 83 -4.92 -19.01 1.31
N GLU A 84 -3.81 -19.71 1.07
CA GLU A 84 -3.79 -20.77 0.07
C GLU A 84 -4.74 -21.88 0.56
N GLU A 85 -5.79 -22.16 -0.22
CA GLU A 85 -6.62 -23.33 -0.02
C GLU A 85 -5.79 -24.59 -0.32
N GLY A 86 -5.21 -25.20 0.72
CA GLY A 86 -4.88 -26.62 0.73
C GLY A 86 -3.41 -26.98 0.84
N HIS A 87 -2.95 -27.15 2.07
CA HIS A 87 -2.13 -28.32 2.41
C HIS A 87 -2.97 -29.24 3.30
N LYS A 88 -3.60 -30.24 2.67
CA LYS A 88 -4.02 -31.47 3.32
C LYS A 88 -2.89 -32.48 3.24
#